data_AF-A0A1I2SBV3-F1
#
_entry.id   AF-A0A1I2SBV3-F1
#
_cell.length_a   1.000
_cell.length_b   1.000
_cell.length_c   1.000
_cell.angle_alpha   90.00
_cell.angle_beta   90.00
_cell.angle_gamma   90.00
#
_symmetry.space_group_name_H-M   'P 1'
#
loop_
_entity.id
_entity.type
_entity.pdbx_description
1 polymer ?
#
loop_
_entity_poly.entity_id
_entity_poly.type
_entity_poly.pdbx_seq_one_letter_code
_entity_poly.pdbx_strand_id
1 'polypeptide(L)'
;MAATALDTLAIARKLKAAGFSDDQAEAVTGVIREARDTDLSVLVTKADLKTEIAEAKYDILKWVLSAIGFQTIVIVGAIVTLARGLH
;
A
#
# COMPACT_ATOMS: atom_id res chain seq x y z
N MET A 1 11.99 1.06 -8.94
CA MET A 1 10.94 0.86 -9.96
C MET A 1 11.20 1.87 -11.06
N ALA A 2 11.38 1.43 -12.30
CA ALA A 2 11.41 2.37 -13.42
C ALA A 2 9.96 2.73 -13.73
N ALA A 3 9.53 3.94 -13.38
CA ALA A 3 8.32 4.50 -13.98
C ALA A 3 8.58 4.55 -15.49
N THR A 4 7.80 3.81 -16.28
CA THR A 4 7.86 3.94 -17.73
C THR A 4 7.36 5.34 -18.08
N ALA A 5 8.28 6.23 -18.42
CA ALA A 5 7.95 7.58 -18.81
C ALA A 5 7.02 7.56 -20.03
N LEU A 6 6.01 8.42 -20.04
CA LEU A 6 5.17 8.62 -21.21
C LEU A 6 5.96 9.38 -22.27
N ASP A 7 6.22 8.74 -23.40
CA ASP A 7 6.80 9.38 -24.57
C ASP A 7 5.71 10.17 -25.31
N THR A 8 5.45 11.39 -24.83
CA THR A 8 4.46 12.30 -25.41
C THR A 8 4.78 12.64 -26.86
N LEU A 9 6.07 12.69 -27.23
CA LEU A 9 6.50 12.96 -28.59
C LEU A 9 6.13 11.81 -29.54
N ALA A 10 6.36 10.56 -29.13
CA ALA A 10 5.95 9.40 -29.92
C ALA A 10 4.43 9.33 -30.09
N ILE A 11 3.66 9.70 -29.06
CA ILE A 11 2.19 9.76 -29.13
C ILE A 11 1.74 10.87 -30.10
N ALA A 12 2.30 12.08 -29.99
CA ALA A 12 1.99 13.19 -30.90
C ALA A 12 2.28 12.82 -32.36
N ARG A 13 3.41 12.13 -32.62
CA ARG A 13 3.74 11.64 -33.98
C ARG A 13 2.71 10.65 -34.51
N LYS A 14 2.21 9.73 -33.68
CA LYS A 14 1.16 8.78 -34.07
C LYS A 14 -0.16 9.47 -34.36
N LEU A 15 -0.54 10.47 -33.55
CA LEU A 15 -1.76 11.26 -33.77
C LEU A 15 -1.69 12.02 -35.10
N LYS A 16 -0.54 12.66 -35.38
CA LYS A 16 -0.31 13.33 -36.67
C LYS A 16 -0.37 12.38 -37.86
N ALA A 17 0.22 11.19 -37.73
CA ALA A 17 0.14 10.16 -38.77
C ALA A 17 -1.31 9.67 -39.01
N ALA A 18 -2.19 9.81 -38.01
CA ALA A 18 -3.62 9.51 -38.11
C ALA A 18 -4.46 10.70 -38.63
N GLY A 19 -3.83 11.83 -39.00
CA GLY A 19 -4.51 12.99 -39.59
C GLY A 19 -4.88 14.11 -38.61
N PHE A 20 -4.41 14.05 -37.36
CA PHE A 20 -4.59 15.14 -36.40
C PHE A 20 -3.66 16.31 -36.77
N SER A 21 -4.12 17.55 -36.57
CA SER A 21 -3.24 18.73 -36.63
C SER A 21 -2.22 18.71 -35.48
N ASP A 22 -1.19 19.56 -35.58
CA ASP A 22 -0.19 19.68 -34.52
C ASP A 22 -0.83 20.11 -33.19
N ASP A 23 -1.68 21.14 -33.23
CA ASP A 23 -2.44 21.63 -32.07
C ASP A 23 -3.34 20.54 -31.44
N GLN A 24 -3.99 19.72 -32.28
CA GLN A 24 -4.85 18.63 -31.80
C GLN A 24 -4.02 17.51 -31.16
N ALA A 25 -2.89 17.15 -31.77
CA ALA A 25 -1.99 16.14 -31.24
C ALA A 25 -1.40 16.58 -29.89
N GLU A 26 -1.01 17.85 -29.77
CA GLU A 26 -0.54 18.45 -28.52
C GLU A 26 -1.63 18.42 -27.45
N ALA A 27 -2.83 18.91 -27.75
CA ALA A 27 -3.95 18.93 -26.82
C ALA A 27 -4.27 17.52 -26.26
N VAL A 28 -4.32 16.50 -27.13
CA VAL A 28 -4.58 15.11 -26.70
C VAL A 28 -3.44 14.58 -25.84
N THR A 29 -2.18 14.83 -26.21
CA THR A 29 -1.04 14.40 -25.38
C THR A 29 -0.99 15.11 -24.03
N GLY A 30 -1.41 16.37 -23.98
CA GLY A 30 -1.52 17.16 -22.75
C GLY A 30 -2.53 16.53 -21.79
N VAL A 31 -3.74 16.21 -22.28
CA VAL A 31 -4.77 15.55 -21.46
C VAL A 31 -4.30 14.18 -20.94
N ILE A 32 -3.64 13.38 -21.78
CA ILE A 32 -3.10 12.07 -21.36
C ILE A 32 -2.02 12.22 -20.29
N ARG A 33 -1.15 13.23 -20.43
CA ARG A 33 -0.11 13.52 -19.44
C ARG A 33 -0.72 13.96 -18.12
N GLU A 34 -1.67 14.90 -18.14
CA GLU A 34 -2.31 15.43 -16.94
C GLU A 34 -3.10 14.37 -16.18
N ALA A 35 -3.83 13.49 -16.90
CA ALA A 35 -4.51 12.36 -16.29
C ALA A 35 -3.53 11.40 -15.60
N ARG A 36 -2.34 11.22 -16.15
CA ARG A 36 -1.31 10.33 -15.57
C ARG A 36 -0.52 10.96 -14.44
N ASP A 37 -0.24 12.25 -14.50
CA ASP A 37 0.36 12.98 -13.38
C ASP A 37 -0.60 13.01 -12.18
N THR A 38 -1.91 13.16 -12.44
CA THR A 38 -2.95 13.04 -11.40
C THR A 38 -3.00 11.63 -10.80
N ASP A 39 -2.99 10.57 -11.62
CA ASP A 39 -2.98 9.18 -11.15
C ASP A 39 -1.72 8.86 -10.31
N LEU A 40 -0.54 9.29 -10.77
CA LEU A 40 0.72 9.16 -10.03
C LEU A 40 0.72 9.91 -8.69
N SER A 41 -0.01 11.03 -8.59
CA SER A 41 -0.14 11.78 -7.34
C SER A 41 -0.98 11.06 -6.27
N VAL A 42 -1.83 10.11 -6.68
CA VAL A 42 -2.76 9.36 -5.82
C VAL A 42 -2.29 7.91 -5.58
N LEU A 43 -1.28 7.43 -6.32
CA LEU A 43 -0.82 6.05 -6.25
C LEU A 43 -0.08 5.77 -4.93
N VAL A 44 -0.73 5.00 -4.04
CA VAL A 44 -0.07 4.27 -2.96
C VAL A 44 0.94 3.31 -3.58
N THR A 45 2.22 3.46 -3.27
CA THR A 45 3.24 2.59 -3.86
C THR A 45 3.23 1.22 -3.19
N LYS A 46 3.76 0.22 -3.90
CA LYS A 46 4.00 -1.12 -3.30
C LYS A 46 4.90 -1.04 -2.06
N ALA A 47 5.76 -0.02 -1.96
CA ALA A 47 6.58 0.19 -0.78
C ALA A 47 5.74 0.67 0.41
N ASP A 48 4.83 1.61 0.19
CA ASP A 48 3.92 2.14 1.22
C ASP A 48 3.03 1.02 1.77
N LEU A 49 2.43 0.21 0.89
CA LEU A 49 1.65 -0.97 1.31
C LEU A 49 2.47 -1.97 2.12
N LYS A 50 3.74 -2.19 1.75
CA LYS A 50 4.62 -3.10 2.51
C LYS A 50 4.91 -2.56 3.90
N THR A 51 5.10 -1.25 4.04
CA THR A 51 5.31 -0.58 5.32
C THR A 51 4.07 -0.72 6.20
N GLU A 52 2.89 -0.34 5.72
CA GLU A 52 1.64 -0.47 6.48
C GLU A 52 1.35 -1.92 6.88
N ILE A 53 1.61 -2.88 5.99
CA ILE A 53 1.47 -4.32 6.32
C ILE A 53 2.46 -4.73 7.41
N ALA A 54 3.69 -4.24 7.38
CA ALA A 54 4.69 -4.54 8.40
C ALA A 54 4.29 -3.96 9.77
N GLU A 55 3.77 -2.73 9.79
CA GLU A 55 3.25 -2.08 10.99
C GLU A 55 2.04 -2.83 11.55
N ALA A 56 1.07 -3.18 10.71
CA ALA A 56 -0.09 -3.97 11.12
C ALA A 56 0.31 -5.35 11.69
N LYS A 57 1.27 -6.03 11.04
CA LYS A 57 1.82 -7.30 11.55
C LYS A 57 2.51 -7.12 12.90
N TYR A 58 3.27 -6.05 13.08
CA TYR A 58 3.92 -5.73 14.35
C TYR A 58 2.90 -5.50 15.46
N ASP A 59 1.85 -4.72 15.19
CA ASP A 59 0.80 -4.46 16.17
C ASP A 59 0.04 -5.73 16.56
N ILE A 60 -0.28 -6.58 15.58
CA ILE A 60 -0.89 -7.90 15.84
C ILE A 60 0.03 -8.73 16.74
N LEU A 61 1.33 -8.83 16.42
CA LEU A 61 2.29 -9.59 17.22
C LEU A 61 2.39 -9.06 18.65
N LYS A 62 2.47 -7.73 18.82
CA LYS A 62 2.53 -7.06 20.12
C LYS A 62 1.34 -7.47 20.99
N TRP A 63 0.11 -7.33 20.47
CA TRP A 63 -1.09 -7.64 21.23
C TRP A 63 -1.27 -9.13 21.49
N VAL A 64 -0.95 -10.00 20.52
CA VAL A 64 -1.02 -11.46 20.68
C VAL A 64 -0.05 -11.95 21.76
N LEU A 65 1.20 -11.48 21.73
CA LEU A 65 2.19 -11.86 22.75
C LEU A 65 1.79 -11.37 24.14
N SER A 66 1.29 -10.15 24.27
CA SER A 66 0.76 -9.64 25.53
C SER A 66 -0.43 -10.46 26.04
N ALA A 67 -1.37 -10.82 25.16
CA ALA A 67 -2.54 -11.61 25.53
C ALA A 67 -2.16 -13.02 26.00
N ILE A 68 -1.26 -13.70 25.27
CA ILE A 68 -0.76 -15.04 25.65
C ILE A 68 -0.04 -14.97 27.01
N GLY A 69 0.83 -13.97 27.20
CA GLY A 69 1.55 -13.77 28.45
C GLY A 69 0.61 -13.56 29.63
N PHE A 70 -0.37 -12.66 29.48
CA PHE A 70 -1.37 -12.40 30.50
C PHE A 70 -2.22 -13.64 30.82
N GLN A 71 -2.75 -14.32 29.78
CA GLN A 71 -3.55 -15.52 29.94
C GLN A 71 -2.78 -16.63 30.67
N THR A 72 -1.49 -16.81 30.35
CA THR A 72 -0.63 -17.81 31.01
C THR A 72 -0.51 -17.55 32.51
N ILE A 73 -0.27 -16.29 32.91
CA ILE A 73 -0.17 -15.90 34.32
C ILE A 73 -1.50 -16.18 35.04
N VAL A 74 -2.63 -15.82 34.43
CA VAL A 74 -3.96 -16.04 35.01
C VAL A 74 -4.24 -17.53 35.21
N ILE A 75 -3.96 -18.36 34.21
CA ILE A 75 -4.17 -19.82 34.29
C ILE A 75 -3.29 -20.43 35.40
N VAL A 76 -2.00 -20.09 35.43
CA VAL A 76 -1.08 -20.59 36.47
C VAL A 76 -1.54 -20.17 37.87
N GLY A 77 -1.94 -18.90 38.04
CA GLY A 77 -2.47 -18.40 39.31
C GLY A 77 -3.72 -19.15 39.75
N ALA A 78 -4.66 -19.41 38.84
CA ALA A 78 -5.87 -20.17 39.14
C ALA A 78 -5.55 -21.61 39.58
N ILE A 79 -4.64 -22.29 38.89
CA ILE A 79 -4.20 -23.65 39.26
C ILE A 79 -3.60 -23.67 40.67
N VAL A 80 -2.72 -22.72 40.99
CA VAL A 80 -2.07 -22.64 42.31
C VAL A 80 -3.09 -22.39 43.43
N THR A 81 -4.06 -21.48 43.21
CA THR A 81 -5.11 -21.21 44.20
C THR A 81 -5.99 -22.43 44.44
N LEU A 82 -6.39 -23.14 43.37
CA LEU A 82 -7.17 -24.38 43.48
C LEU A 82 -6.40 -25.48 44.23
N ALA A 83 -5.11 -25.66 43.94
CA ALA A 83 -4.28 -26.65 44.62
C ALA A 83 -4.14 -26.37 46.12
N ARG A 84 -4.01 -25.09 46.52
CA ARG A 84 -3.93 -24.70 47.92
C ARG A 84 -5.26 -24.83 48.67
N GLY A 85 -6.40 -24.61 48.00
CA GLY A 85 -7.71 -24.79 48.62
C GLY A 85 -8.13 -26.25 48.82
N LEU A 86 -7.42 -27.21 48.20
CA LEU A 86 -7.66 -28.65 48.34
C LEU A 86 -6.88 -29.30 49.50
N HIS A 87 -5.91 -28.59 50.09
CA HIS A 87 -5.12 -29.02 51.25
C HIS A 87 -5.62 -28.37 52.53
#